data_AF-A0AAV9P5C0-F1
#
_entry.id   AF-A0AAV9P5C0-F1
#
_cell.length_a   1.000
_cell.length_b   1.000
_cell.length_c   1.000
_cell.angle_alpha   90.00
_cell.angle_beta   90.00
_cell.angle_gamma   90.00
#
_symmetry.space_group_name_H-M   'P 1'
#
loop_
_entity.id
_entity.type
_entity.pdbx_description
1 polymer ?
#
loop_
_entity_poly.entity_id
_entity_poly.type
_entity_poly.pdbx_seq_one_letter_code
_entity_poly.pdbx_strand_id
1 'polypeptide(L)'
;MGVVKKRQPRSAKKQHHDEDTIVVTPKIKSKKHPIPPRTGIEKRRSLVSKAPQLANHILMIFVGQSAELVTVHSNLLPDATQAHINQVCAGLPTYQLPGEDPEIFHIYRSWLYDKKLYTIADGDRELERAGRMSVHKDGEWTRIAHCYLLGVTLKDERFANAALSGMVEKTIAADRYPTGIASDVYAHTSSGDKLRKLIVDFHVWKGLGGWIKAPHDDSNGPVEFIRDVVTSMADAGGHIYREDCEAPWAQDLCGVYHLHEASEKCKA
;
A
#
# COMPACT_ATOMS: atom_id res chain seq x y z
N MET A 1 -32.25 -28.99 -69.60
CA MET A 1 -31.62 -29.15 -70.93
C MET A 1 -30.44 -28.20 -70.98
N GLY A 2 -29.21 -28.66 -70.73
CA GLY A 2 -28.25 -29.13 -71.76
C GLY A 2 -27.44 -27.90 -72.26
N VAL A 3 -26.11 -27.83 -72.31
CA VAL A 3 -25.08 -28.83 -72.65
C VAL A 3 -23.70 -28.33 -72.17
N VAL A 4 -22.85 -29.29 -71.78
CA VAL A 4 -21.43 -29.19 -71.40
C VAL A 4 -20.49 -29.23 -72.63
N LYS A 5 -19.32 -28.58 -72.56
CA LYS A 5 -18.01 -28.97 -73.20
C LYS A 5 -16.92 -28.00 -72.68
N LYS A 6 -15.93 -28.32 -71.82
CA LYS A 6 -14.76 -29.25 -71.85
C LYS A 6 -13.81 -29.10 -73.05
N ARG A 7 -12.61 -28.47 -72.83
CA ARG A 7 -11.25 -29.09 -72.81
C ARG A 7 -10.10 -28.07 -73.05
N GLN A 8 -9.00 -28.23 -72.29
CA GLN A 8 -7.66 -27.61 -72.46
C GLN A 8 -6.87 -28.22 -73.64
N PRO A 9 -5.68 -27.69 -74.05
CA PRO A 9 -4.41 -28.20 -73.47
C PRO A 9 -3.17 -27.25 -73.44
N ARG A 10 -2.25 -27.59 -72.51
CA ARG A 10 -0.75 -27.54 -72.48
C ARG A 10 0.06 -26.79 -73.56
N SER A 11 1.09 -26.04 -73.15
CA SER A 11 2.52 -26.47 -73.18
C SER A 11 3.50 -25.31 -72.92
N ALA A 12 4.56 -25.60 -72.18
CA ALA A 12 5.75 -24.78 -71.99
C ALA A 12 6.69 -24.81 -73.21
N LYS A 13 7.53 -23.77 -73.38
CA LYS A 13 8.91 -23.88 -73.90
C LYS A 13 9.75 -22.63 -73.54
N LYS A 14 10.96 -22.89 -73.04
CA LYS A 14 12.07 -21.99 -72.76
C LYS A 14 12.78 -21.55 -74.06
N GLN A 15 13.42 -20.37 -74.06
CA GLN A 15 14.83 -20.09 -74.44
C GLN A 15 15.01 -18.55 -74.57
N HIS A 16 15.79 -17.93 -73.68
CA HIS A 16 17.17 -17.43 -73.90
C HIS A 16 17.32 -16.47 -75.09
N HIS A 17 17.55 -15.19 -74.80
CA HIS A 17 18.70 -14.44 -75.33
C HIS A 17 18.95 -13.19 -74.47
N ASP A 18 20.22 -13.04 -74.07
CA ASP A 18 20.81 -11.85 -73.46
C ASP A 18 20.67 -10.63 -74.38
N GLU A 19 20.44 -9.45 -73.81
CA GLU A 19 21.12 -8.25 -74.27
C GLU A 19 21.16 -7.19 -73.15
N ASP A 20 22.37 -6.68 -72.97
CA ASP A 20 22.80 -5.74 -71.95
C ASP A 20 22.00 -4.43 -71.97
N THR A 21 21.57 -3.97 -70.79
CA THR A 21 21.28 -2.55 -70.60
C THR A 21 21.79 -2.11 -69.23
N ILE A 22 22.89 -1.36 -69.27
CA ILE A 22 23.52 -0.70 -68.13
C ILE A 22 22.57 0.40 -67.63
N VAL A 23 21.87 0.15 -66.53
CA VAL A 23 21.11 1.17 -65.80
C VAL A 23 21.99 1.76 -64.70
N VAL A 24 22.45 2.98 -64.93
CA VAL A 24 23.12 3.83 -63.93
C VAL A 24 22.10 4.16 -62.83
N THR A 25 22.29 3.60 -61.64
CA THR A 25 21.49 3.93 -60.46
C THR A 25 22.05 5.14 -59.73
N PRO A 26 21.25 6.16 -59.37
CA PRO A 26 21.70 7.26 -58.54
C PRO A 26 21.85 6.78 -57.08
N LYS A 27 23.03 7.01 -56.49
CA LYS A 27 23.29 6.79 -55.06
C LYS A 27 22.46 7.76 -54.21
N ILE A 28 21.26 7.34 -53.80
CA ILE A 28 20.50 8.02 -52.74
C ILE A 28 21.19 7.75 -51.41
N LYS A 29 21.87 8.75 -50.86
CA LYS A 29 22.44 8.71 -49.51
C LYS A 29 21.28 8.71 -48.50
N SER A 30 20.94 7.54 -47.95
CA SER A 30 19.99 7.44 -46.85
C SER A 30 20.60 8.08 -45.60
N LYS A 31 20.03 9.22 -45.18
CA LYS A 31 20.29 9.79 -43.85
C LYS A 31 19.72 8.81 -42.82
N LYS A 32 20.59 8.08 -42.13
CA LYS A 32 20.21 7.30 -40.95
C LYS A 32 19.76 8.28 -39.86
N HIS A 33 18.45 8.53 -39.77
CA HIS A 33 17.91 9.13 -38.55
C HIS A 33 18.09 8.12 -37.41
N PRO A 34 18.69 8.51 -36.27
CA PRO A 34 18.76 7.66 -35.11
C PRO A 34 17.33 7.39 -34.63
N ILE A 35 16.93 6.12 -34.64
CA ILE A 35 15.71 5.68 -33.98
C ILE A 35 15.96 5.90 -32.48
N PRO A 36 15.12 6.68 -31.77
CA PRO A 36 15.27 6.84 -30.32
C PRO A 36 15.20 5.46 -29.66
N PRO A 37 15.99 5.21 -28.60
CA PRO A 37 15.95 3.93 -27.90
C PRO A 37 14.50 3.65 -27.49
N ARG A 38 13.95 2.53 -27.99
CA ARG A 38 12.67 2.02 -27.51
C ARG A 38 12.82 1.84 -26.01
N THR A 39 12.10 2.66 -25.24
CA THR A 39 11.92 2.47 -23.81
C THR A 39 11.60 1.00 -23.55
N GLY A 40 12.32 0.40 -22.60
CA GLY A 40 12.35 -1.04 -22.41
C GLY A 40 10.96 -1.65 -22.43
N ILE A 41 10.75 -2.65 -23.28
CA ILE A 41 9.50 -3.40 -23.30
C ILE A 41 9.35 -4.05 -21.94
N GLU A 42 8.37 -3.59 -21.16
CA GLU A 42 8.04 -4.17 -19.88
C GLU A 42 7.75 -5.67 -20.06
N LYS A 43 8.45 -6.49 -19.28
CA LYS A 43 8.47 -7.94 -19.47
C LYS A 43 7.19 -8.54 -18.89
N ARG A 44 6.14 -8.63 -19.71
CA ARG A 44 4.81 -9.14 -19.30
C ARG A 44 4.72 -10.66 -19.06
N ARG A 45 5.77 -11.42 -19.33
CA ARG A 45 5.78 -12.89 -19.21
C ARG A 45 6.57 -13.34 -17.99
N SER A 46 5.97 -14.19 -17.16
CA SER A 46 6.60 -14.86 -16.04
C SER A 46 6.38 -16.38 -16.12
N LEU A 47 7.13 -17.14 -15.34
CA LEU A 47 6.91 -18.58 -15.22
C LEU A 47 5.59 -18.84 -14.49
N VAL A 48 4.83 -19.84 -14.94
CA VAL A 48 3.58 -20.27 -14.25
C VAL A 48 3.84 -20.64 -12.80
N SER A 49 5.02 -21.20 -12.48
CA SER A 49 5.41 -21.51 -11.09
C SER A 49 5.58 -20.28 -10.19
N LYS A 50 5.67 -19.08 -10.77
CA LYS A 50 5.68 -17.80 -10.05
C LYS A 50 4.30 -17.15 -9.95
N ALA A 51 3.27 -17.72 -10.59
CA ALA A 51 1.92 -17.20 -10.45
C ALA A 51 1.42 -17.49 -9.01
N PRO A 52 0.76 -16.52 -8.36
CA PRO A 52 0.17 -16.76 -7.05
C PRO A 52 -0.87 -17.88 -7.14
N GLN A 53 -0.78 -18.86 -6.24
CA GLN A 53 -1.80 -19.90 -6.13
C GLN A 53 -3.02 -19.31 -5.41
N LEU A 54 -3.99 -18.85 -6.18
CA LEU A 54 -5.29 -18.47 -5.63
C LEU A 54 -6.08 -19.77 -5.37
N ALA A 55 -6.60 -19.94 -4.15
CA ALA A 55 -7.42 -21.09 -3.84
C ALA A 55 -8.77 -21.04 -4.57
N ASN A 56 -9.46 -22.17 -4.65
CA ASN A 56 -10.81 -22.23 -5.23
C ASN A 56 -11.90 -21.75 -4.26
N HIS A 57 -11.53 -21.43 -3.01
CA HIS A 57 -12.48 -21.05 -1.97
C HIS A 57 -12.44 -19.54 -1.73
N ILE A 58 -13.59 -18.90 -1.96
CA ILE A 58 -13.80 -17.46 -1.80
C ILE A 58 -14.74 -17.25 -0.62
N LEU A 59 -14.29 -16.46 0.35
CA LEU A 59 -15.13 -15.96 1.43
C LEU A 59 -15.87 -14.71 0.95
N MET A 60 -17.16 -14.65 1.24
CA MET A 60 -18.03 -13.50 1.03
C MET A 60 -18.27 -12.85 2.40
N ILE A 61 -17.71 -11.66 2.60
CA ILE A 61 -17.74 -10.92 3.86
C ILE A 61 -18.52 -9.62 3.64
N PHE A 62 -19.53 -9.36 4.46
CA PHE A 62 -20.29 -8.11 4.43
C PHE A 62 -19.73 -7.17 5.49
N VAL A 63 -19.25 -6.00 5.07
CA VAL A 63 -18.48 -5.06 5.90
C VAL A 63 -19.25 -3.78 6.12
N GLY A 64 -19.18 -3.24 7.34
CA GLY A 64 -19.79 -1.98 7.71
C GLY A 64 -21.32 -2.01 7.82
N GLN A 65 -21.89 -0.88 8.22
CA GLN A 65 -23.34 -0.74 8.43
C GLN A 65 -24.16 -0.88 7.14
N SER A 66 -23.57 -0.52 6.00
CA SER A 66 -24.16 -0.68 4.67
C SER A 66 -24.07 -2.12 4.14
N ALA A 67 -23.41 -3.03 4.86
CA ALA A 67 -23.17 -4.42 4.45
C ALA A 67 -22.56 -4.51 3.06
N GLU A 68 -21.45 -3.78 2.83
CA GLU A 68 -20.74 -3.84 1.58
C GLU A 68 -20.07 -5.21 1.39
N LEU A 69 -20.32 -5.86 0.25
CA LEU A 69 -19.80 -7.18 -0.03
C LEU A 69 -18.33 -7.11 -0.47
N VAL A 70 -17.45 -7.71 0.33
CA VAL A 70 -16.05 -7.93 0.01
C VAL A 70 -15.77 -9.42 -0.14
N THR A 71 -15.12 -9.79 -1.25
CA THR A 71 -14.72 -11.17 -1.52
C THR A 71 -13.21 -11.37 -1.38
N VAL A 72 -12.79 -12.44 -0.69
CA VAL A 72 -11.37 -12.76 -0.45
C VAL A 72 -11.12 -14.25 -0.62
N HIS A 73 -10.00 -14.65 -1.25
CA HIS A 73 -9.59 -16.06 -1.26
C HIS A 73 -9.12 -16.48 0.13
N SER A 74 -9.70 -17.55 0.70
CA SER A 74 -9.45 -17.90 2.10
C SER A 74 -7.99 -18.22 2.40
N ASN A 75 -7.25 -18.75 1.42
CA ASN A 75 -5.83 -19.07 1.59
C ASN A 75 -4.90 -17.85 1.68
N LEU A 76 -5.40 -16.65 1.38
CA LEU A 76 -4.63 -15.41 1.56
C LEU A 76 -4.70 -14.90 3.01
N LEU A 77 -5.75 -15.27 3.75
CA LEU A 77 -5.93 -14.88 5.14
C LEU A 77 -5.00 -15.69 6.04
N PRO A 78 -4.30 -15.06 7.00
CA PRO A 78 -3.61 -15.79 8.05
C PRO A 78 -4.57 -16.73 8.81
N ASP A 79 -4.05 -17.86 9.30
CA ASP A 79 -4.86 -18.84 10.04
C ASP A 79 -5.54 -18.21 11.26
N ALA A 80 -4.84 -17.32 11.98
CA ALA A 80 -5.39 -16.56 13.10
C ALA A 80 -6.59 -15.68 12.68
N THR A 81 -6.48 -15.01 11.53
CA THR A 81 -7.57 -14.20 10.97
C THR A 81 -8.75 -15.06 10.54
N GLN A 82 -8.51 -16.20 9.88
CA GLN A 82 -9.57 -17.13 9.51
C GLN A 82 -10.30 -17.65 10.75
N ALA A 83 -9.56 -18.06 11.78
CA ALA A 83 -10.14 -18.51 13.05
C ALA A 83 -10.95 -17.41 13.73
N HIS A 84 -10.42 -16.18 13.78
CA HIS A 84 -11.12 -15.04 14.37
C HIS A 84 -12.42 -14.71 13.63
N ILE A 85 -12.39 -14.61 12.30
CA ILE A 85 -13.59 -14.34 11.49
C ILE A 85 -14.63 -15.45 11.67
N ASN A 86 -14.21 -16.72 11.67
CA ASN A 86 -15.11 -17.85 11.92
C ASN A 86 -15.73 -17.80 13.32
N GLN A 87 -14.98 -17.38 14.33
CA GLN A 87 -15.47 -17.23 15.69
C GLN A 87 -16.48 -16.08 15.80
N VAL A 88 -16.16 -14.90 15.26
CA VAL A 88 -17.03 -13.73 15.31
C VAL A 88 -18.32 -13.96 14.53
N CYS A 89 -18.25 -14.69 13.42
CA CYS A 89 -19.40 -15.02 12.58
C CYS A 89 -20.06 -16.37 12.92
N ALA A 90 -19.66 -17.01 14.03
CA ALA A 90 -20.19 -18.31 14.39
C ALA A 90 -21.71 -18.27 14.58
N GLY A 91 -22.43 -19.14 13.85
CA GLY A 91 -23.89 -19.21 13.90
C GLY A 91 -24.62 -18.13 13.08
N LEU A 92 -23.89 -17.27 12.36
CA LEU A 92 -24.48 -16.35 11.40
C LEU A 92 -24.66 -17.01 10.03
N PRO A 93 -25.70 -16.65 9.26
CA PRO A 93 -25.91 -17.19 7.92
C PRO A 93 -24.84 -16.73 6.91
N THR A 94 -24.16 -15.62 7.22
CA THR A 94 -23.14 -14.97 6.38
C THR A 94 -22.06 -14.36 7.26
N TYR A 95 -20.85 -14.22 6.73
CA TYR A 95 -19.77 -13.50 7.42
C TYR A 95 -20.08 -12.00 7.44
N GLN A 96 -20.40 -11.44 8.61
CA GLN A 96 -20.73 -10.03 8.77
C GLN A 96 -19.80 -9.36 9.76
N LEU A 97 -19.24 -8.21 9.37
CA LEU A 97 -18.35 -7.37 10.16
C LEU A 97 -18.91 -5.92 10.19
N PRO A 98 -20.05 -5.68 10.86
CA PRO A 98 -20.75 -4.40 10.79
C PRO A 98 -20.03 -3.24 11.49
N GLY A 99 -19.08 -3.54 12.38
CA GLY A 99 -18.27 -2.55 13.09
C GLY A 99 -17.05 -2.07 12.31
N GLU A 100 -16.72 -2.73 11.19
CA GLU A 100 -15.53 -2.41 10.41
C GLU A 100 -15.84 -1.42 9.27
N ASP A 101 -14.85 -0.61 8.92
CA ASP A 101 -14.95 0.35 7.83
C ASP A 101 -14.72 -0.32 6.46
N PRO A 102 -15.65 -0.19 5.49
CA PRO A 102 -15.50 -0.79 4.16
C PRO A 102 -14.27 -0.31 3.37
N GLU A 103 -13.93 0.98 3.44
CA GLU A 103 -12.75 1.56 2.76
C GLU A 103 -11.48 0.88 3.27
N ILE A 104 -11.33 0.80 4.60
CA ILE A 104 -10.17 0.20 5.24
C ILE A 104 -10.09 -1.30 4.94
N PHE A 105 -11.23 -1.99 4.90
CA PHE A 105 -11.27 -3.40 4.54
C PHE A 105 -10.92 -3.64 3.06
N HIS A 106 -11.21 -2.70 2.16
CA HIS A 106 -10.72 -2.76 0.78
C HIS A 106 -9.21 -2.59 0.67
N ILE A 107 -8.61 -1.75 1.51
CA ILE A 107 -7.14 -1.64 1.61
C ILE A 107 -6.57 -2.96 2.12
N TYR A 108 -7.17 -3.55 3.16
CA TYR A 108 -6.77 -4.87 3.66
C TYR A 108 -6.86 -5.95 2.58
N ARG A 109 -7.98 -6.01 1.85
CA ARG A 109 -8.12 -6.92 0.70
C ARG A 109 -6.98 -6.71 -0.28
N SER A 110 -6.65 -5.48 -0.66
CA SER A 110 -5.59 -5.23 -1.64
C SER A 110 -4.23 -5.72 -1.11
N TRP A 111 -3.90 -5.40 0.14
CA TRP A 111 -2.71 -5.88 0.84
C TRP A 111 -2.58 -7.41 0.83
N LEU A 112 -3.68 -8.15 0.99
CA LEU A 112 -3.64 -9.61 0.96
C LEU A 112 -3.10 -10.15 -0.37
N TYR A 113 -3.36 -9.48 -1.48
CA TYR A 113 -2.97 -9.92 -2.82
C TYR A 113 -1.59 -9.39 -3.25
N ASP A 114 -1.26 -8.14 -2.95
CA ASP A 114 -0.06 -7.50 -3.52
C ASP A 114 0.95 -6.99 -2.50
N LYS A 115 0.63 -7.09 -1.20
CA LYS A 115 1.48 -6.61 -0.10
C LYS A 115 1.82 -5.13 -0.23
N LYS A 116 0.86 -4.32 -0.68
CA LYS A 116 0.94 -2.85 -0.71
C LYS A 116 -0.21 -2.22 0.05
N LEU A 117 0.06 -1.07 0.68
CA LEU A 117 -0.93 -0.24 1.35
C LEU A 117 -1.38 0.86 0.40
N TYR A 118 -2.63 0.80 -0.06
CA TYR A 118 -3.23 1.83 -0.91
C TYR A 118 -3.95 2.86 -0.06
N THR A 119 -3.19 3.65 0.69
CA THR A 119 -3.72 4.63 1.66
C THR A 119 -3.81 6.05 1.10
N ILE A 120 -3.27 6.29 -0.10
CA ILE A 120 -3.28 7.58 -0.77
C ILE A 120 -4.57 7.70 -1.61
N ALA A 121 -5.35 8.76 -1.37
CA ALA A 121 -6.56 9.11 -2.08
C ALA A 121 -6.46 10.50 -2.73
N ASP A 122 -7.35 10.77 -3.68
CA ASP A 122 -7.44 12.08 -4.33
C ASP A 122 -7.69 13.19 -3.29
N GLY A 123 -6.80 14.18 -3.25
CA GLY A 123 -6.88 15.30 -2.29
C GLY A 123 -6.01 15.14 -1.04
N ASP A 124 -5.35 13.99 -0.86
CA ASP A 124 -4.27 13.87 0.13
C ASP A 124 -3.07 14.73 -0.25
N ARG A 125 -2.29 15.11 0.77
CA ARG A 125 -1.16 16.02 0.59
C ARG A 125 0.16 15.29 0.77
N GLU A 126 0.83 14.98 -0.33
CA GLU A 126 2.18 14.40 -0.31
C GLU A 126 3.27 15.43 0.02
N LEU A 127 3.21 16.64 -0.58
CA LEU A 127 4.32 17.60 -0.57
C LEU A 127 3.80 19.05 -0.64
N GLU A 128 3.57 19.72 0.49
CA GLU A 128 3.40 21.18 0.50
C GLU A 128 4.34 21.83 1.52
N ARG A 129 5.28 22.63 1.01
CA ARG A 129 6.22 23.45 1.79
C ARG A 129 5.48 24.55 2.52
N ALA A 130 5.80 24.68 3.81
CA ALA A 130 5.73 25.87 4.66
C ALA A 130 4.94 27.06 4.09
N GLY A 131 3.61 27.00 4.21
CA GLY A 131 2.72 28.12 3.97
C GLY A 131 1.52 27.96 4.90
N ARG A 132 1.47 28.77 5.95
CA ARG A 132 0.47 28.79 7.05
C ARG A 132 -0.94 28.42 6.58
N MET A 133 -1.29 27.14 6.64
CA MET A 133 -2.65 26.66 6.44
C MET A 133 -2.87 25.43 7.31
N SER A 134 -4.12 25.28 7.74
CA SER A 134 -4.54 24.33 8.77
C SER A 134 -4.17 22.89 8.41
N VAL A 135 -3.44 22.22 9.30
CA VAL A 135 -2.90 20.85 9.14
C VAL A 135 -4.00 19.77 9.06
N HIS A 136 -5.28 20.15 9.18
CA HIS A 136 -6.45 19.30 9.41
C HIS A 136 -6.98 18.48 8.22
N LYS A 137 -6.23 18.22 7.13
CA LYS A 137 -6.81 17.53 5.94
C LYS A 137 -5.88 16.55 5.23
N ASP A 138 -5.01 15.86 5.95
CA ASP A 138 -4.29 14.73 5.36
C ASP A 138 -4.93 13.42 5.86
N GLY A 139 -5.96 12.99 5.15
CA GLY A 139 -6.80 11.85 5.53
C GLY A 139 -6.07 10.51 5.48
N GLU A 140 -4.94 10.45 4.79
CA GLU A 140 -4.12 9.24 4.73
C GLU A 140 -3.57 8.86 6.12
N TRP A 141 -3.25 9.82 7.00
CA TRP A 141 -2.80 9.47 8.36
C TRP A 141 -3.85 8.67 9.12
N THR A 142 -5.12 9.08 9.02
CA THR A 142 -6.26 8.37 9.59
C THR A 142 -6.42 7.00 8.94
N ARG A 143 -6.34 6.89 7.60
CA ARG A 143 -6.41 5.60 6.92
C ARG A 143 -5.33 4.63 7.35
N ILE A 144 -4.07 5.08 7.46
CA ILE A 144 -2.97 4.23 7.94
C ILE A 144 -3.22 3.80 9.39
N ALA A 145 -3.67 4.70 10.26
CA ALA A 145 -4.02 4.37 11.65
C ALA A 145 -5.15 3.33 11.70
N HIS A 146 -6.20 3.47 10.89
CA HIS A 146 -7.29 2.51 10.84
C HIS A 146 -6.87 1.17 10.22
N CYS A 147 -5.93 1.15 9.28
CA CYS A 147 -5.33 -0.10 8.80
C CYS A 147 -4.64 -0.87 9.95
N TYR A 148 -3.92 -0.16 10.83
CA TYR A 148 -3.35 -0.77 12.02
C TYR A 148 -4.43 -1.37 12.92
N LEU A 149 -5.47 -0.60 13.24
CA LEU A 149 -6.56 -1.04 14.11
C LEU A 149 -7.27 -2.28 13.53
N LEU A 150 -7.58 -2.26 12.23
CA LEU A 150 -8.17 -3.40 11.53
C LEU A 150 -7.26 -4.63 11.61
N GLY A 151 -5.94 -4.47 11.43
CA GLY A 151 -4.98 -5.57 11.57
C GLY A 151 -4.97 -6.18 12.97
N VAL A 152 -5.03 -5.36 14.02
CA VAL A 152 -5.13 -5.83 15.41
C VAL A 152 -6.45 -6.55 15.67
N THR A 153 -7.57 -6.02 15.17
CA THR A 153 -8.89 -6.64 15.27
C THR A 153 -8.90 -8.01 14.59
N LEU A 154 -8.44 -8.07 13.35
CA LEU A 154 -8.38 -9.28 12.53
C LEU A 154 -7.27 -10.26 12.91
N LYS A 155 -6.44 -9.95 13.93
CA LYS A 155 -5.29 -10.77 14.33
C LYS A 155 -4.28 -10.98 13.19
N ASP A 156 -4.14 -9.99 12.30
CA ASP A 156 -3.15 -9.97 11.22
C ASP A 156 -2.01 -9.01 11.58
N GLU A 157 -1.06 -9.51 12.37
CA GLU A 157 0.11 -8.73 12.80
C GLU A 157 0.93 -8.21 11.61
N ARG A 158 0.97 -8.94 10.49
CA ARG A 158 1.75 -8.52 9.32
C ARG A 158 1.15 -7.28 8.68
N PHE A 159 -0.19 -7.23 8.59
CA PHE A 159 -0.88 -6.04 8.11
C PHE A 159 -0.76 -4.87 9.09
N ALA A 160 -0.95 -5.11 10.40
CA ALA A 160 -0.77 -4.08 11.41
C ALA A 160 0.66 -3.48 11.38
N ASN A 161 1.68 -4.33 11.31
CA ASN A 161 3.08 -3.88 11.22
C ASN A 161 3.37 -3.12 9.93
N ALA A 162 2.80 -3.56 8.81
CA ALA A 162 2.90 -2.83 7.55
C ALA A 162 2.31 -1.43 7.68
N ALA A 163 1.19 -1.25 8.39
CA ALA A 163 0.61 0.07 8.64
C ALA A 163 1.54 0.96 9.48
N LEU A 164 2.16 0.44 10.54
CA LEU A 164 3.15 1.21 11.32
C LEU A 164 4.37 1.59 10.47
N SER A 165 4.86 0.66 9.65
CA SER A 165 5.95 0.91 8.70
C SER A 165 5.58 2.00 7.69
N GLY A 166 4.39 1.92 7.08
CA GLY A 166 3.88 2.92 6.16
C GLY A 166 3.73 4.30 6.80
N MET A 167 3.33 4.37 8.08
CA MET A 167 3.25 5.63 8.83
C MET A 167 4.63 6.28 9.02
N VAL A 168 5.66 5.47 9.32
CA VAL A 168 7.04 5.94 9.44
C VAL A 168 7.61 6.35 8.08
N GLU A 169 7.39 5.55 7.03
CA GLU A 169 7.80 5.85 5.66
C GLU A 169 7.25 7.20 5.21
N LYS A 170 5.95 7.42 5.39
CA LYS A 170 5.31 8.71 5.08
C LYS A 170 5.89 9.85 5.93
N THR A 171 6.16 9.59 7.21
CA THR A 171 6.72 10.60 8.12
C THR A 171 8.10 11.08 7.68
N ILE A 172 8.92 10.15 7.17
CA ILE A 172 10.23 10.45 6.61
C ILE A 172 10.08 11.16 5.25
N ALA A 173 9.26 10.62 4.35
CA ALA A 173 9.11 11.11 2.98
C ALA A 173 8.52 12.52 2.90
N ALA A 174 7.48 12.81 3.69
CA ALA A 174 6.79 14.10 3.69
C ALA A 174 7.46 15.14 4.60
N ASP A 175 8.48 14.74 5.36
CA ASP A 175 9.05 15.49 6.48
C ASP A 175 8.00 16.08 7.44
N ARG A 176 6.95 15.31 7.70
CA ARG A 176 5.80 15.68 8.55
C ARG A 176 5.44 14.49 9.44
N TYR A 177 4.57 14.69 10.43
CA TYR A 177 4.08 13.61 11.26
C TYR A 177 2.57 13.76 11.50
N PRO A 178 1.86 12.68 11.88
CA PRO A 178 0.43 12.73 12.12
C PRO A 178 0.09 13.62 13.31
N THR A 179 -0.86 14.52 13.12
CA THR A 179 -1.48 15.35 14.16
C THR A 179 -3.00 15.31 13.99
N GLY A 180 -3.75 15.54 15.07
CA GLY A 180 -5.22 15.54 15.08
C GLY A 180 -5.86 14.15 15.12
N ILE A 181 -5.07 13.07 15.15
CA ILE A 181 -5.56 11.70 15.23
C ILE A 181 -5.44 11.08 16.64
N ALA A 182 -4.86 11.80 17.61
CA ALA A 182 -4.61 11.27 18.95
C ALA A 182 -5.91 10.86 19.65
N SER A 183 -6.97 11.67 19.53
CA SER A 183 -8.29 11.36 20.10
C SER A 183 -8.85 10.04 19.59
N ASP A 184 -8.77 9.82 18.29
CA ASP A 184 -9.30 8.62 17.64
C ASP A 184 -8.46 7.39 17.98
N VAL A 185 -7.12 7.50 17.91
CA VAL A 185 -6.21 6.41 18.28
C VAL A 185 -6.44 5.98 19.74
N TYR A 186 -6.51 6.91 20.68
CA TYR A 186 -6.69 6.58 22.10
C TYR A 186 -8.10 6.05 22.40
N ALA A 187 -9.12 6.41 21.63
CA ALA A 187 -10.46 5.85 21.80
C ALA A 187 -10.51 4.34 21.43
N HIS A 188 -9.65 3.89 20.51
CA HIS A 188 -9.70 2.54 19.95
C HIS A 188 -8.54 1.61 20.38
N THR A 189 -7.61 2.10 21.20
CA THR A 189 -6.45 1.33 21.67
C THR A 189 -6.37 1.33 23.18
N SER A 190 -5.59 0.42 23.77
CA SER A 190 -5.33 0.38 25.22
C SER A 190 -3.96 0.96 25.57
N SER A 191 -3.72 1.20 26.85
CA SER A 191 -2.38 1.54 27.35
C SER A 191 -1.35 0.49 26.91
N GLY A 192 -0.17 0.95 26.46
CA GLY A 192 0.91 0.09 25.96
C GLY A 192 0.78 -0.33 24.49
N ASP A 193 -0.29 0.06 23.80
CA ASP A 193 -0.46 -0.18 22.37
C ASP A 193 0.66 0.46 21.54
N LYS A 194 1.08 -0.23 20.48
CA LYS A 194 2.23 0.18 19.67
C LYS A 194 1.95 1.40 18.82
N LEU A 195 0.72 1.59 18.35
CA LEU A 195 0.32 2.79 17.63
C LEU A 195 0.32 4.01 18.56
N ARG A 196 -0.23 3.89 19.79
CA ARG A 196 -0.13 4.98 20.80
C ARG A 196 1.32 5.39 21.01
N LYS A 197 2.20 4.41 21.23
CA LYS A 197 3.63 4.66 21.43
C LYS A 197 4.25 5.39 20.23
N LEU A 198 3.95 4.96 19.00
CA LEU A 198 4.46 5.60 17.78
C LEU A 198 3.98 7.04 17.63
N ILE A 199 2.69 7.31 17.86
CA ILE A 199 2.14 8.67 17.80
C ILE A 199 2.76 9.59 18.87
N VAL A 200 2.96 9.09 20.08
CA VAL A 200 3.67 9.82 21.14
C VAL A 200 5.10 10.12 20.71
N ASP A 201 5.83 9.11 20.22
CA ASP A 201 7.22 9.29 19.80
C ASP A 201 7.33 10.29 18.63
N PHE A 202 6.37 10.34 17.69
CA PHE A 202 6.35 11.39 16.67
C PHE A 202 6.24 12.79 17.26
N HIS A 203 5.36 12.99 18.26
CA HIS A 203 5.19 14.27 18.93
C HIS A 203 6.44 14.69 19.72
N VAL A 204 7.16 13.73 20.30
CA VAL A 204 8.37 13.98 21.09
C VAL A 204 9.57 14.24 20.18
N TRP A 205 9.87 13.30 19.28
CA TRP A 205 11.12 13.27 18.54
C TRP A 205 11.10 14.11 17.26
N LYS A 206 9.93 14.23 16.61
CA LYS A 206 9.77 15.07 15.41
C LYS A 206 9.09 16.40 15.74
N GLY A 207 8.11 16.38 16.63
CA GLY A 207 7.34 17.56 17.04
C GLY A 207 7.95 18.39 18.16
N LEU A 208 8.94 17.85 18.91
CA LEU A 208 9.54 18.47 20.11
C LEU A 208 8.49 18.97 21.12
N GLY A 209 7.34 18.30 21.20
CA GLY A 209 6.20 18.69 22.05
C GLY A 209 5.53 20.01 21.67
N GLY A 210 5.84 20.60 20.51
CA GLY A 210 5.28 21.88 20.09
C GLY A 210 3.77 21.83 19.86
N TRP A 211 3.25 20.68 19.44
CA TRP A 211 1.89 20.55 18.89
C TRP A 211 0.86 19.99 19.88
N ILE A 212 1.26 19.76 21.14
CA ILE A 212 0.34 19.50 22.26
C ILE A 212 -0.13 20.79 22.97
N LYS A 213 0.14 21.96 22.37
CA LYS A 213 -0.26 23.28 22.88
C LYS A 213 -1.15 24.01 21.87
N ALA A 214 -2.02 24.89 22.36
CA ALA A 214 -2.88 25.69 21.50
C ALA A 214 -2.05 26.48 20.46
N PRO A 215 -2.51 26.62 19.21
CA PRO A 215 -3.86 26.32 18.71
C PRO A 215 -4.02 24.94 18.03
N HIS A 216 -3.13 23.98 18.27
CA HIS A 216 -3.16 22.70 17.57
C HIS A 216 -4.28 21.76 18.07
N ASP A 217 -4.86 20.93 17.20
CA ASP A 217 -5.96 20.02 17.56
C ASP A 217 -5.61 19.13 18.75
N ASP A 218 -4.40 18.59 18.74
CA ASP A 218 -3.89 17.68 19.77
C ASP A 218 -3.70 18.37 21.13
N SER A 219 -3.78 19.71 21.22
CA SER A 219 -3.84 20.42 22.50
C SER A 219 -5.13 20.17 23.28
N ASN A 220 -6.19 19.76 22.58
CA ASN A 220 -7.45 19.31 23.17
C ASN A 220 -7.59 17.78 23.09
N GLY A 221 -6.48 17.07 22.82
CA GLY A 221 -6.45 15.62 22.77
C GLY A 221 -6.72 14.97 24.14
N PRO A 222 -6.80 13.63 24.21
CA PRO A 222 -7.07 12.91 25.45
C PRO A 222 -6.03 13.24 26.52
N VAL A 223 -6.48 13.34 27.77
CA VAL A 223 -5.58 13.63 28.91
C VAL A 223 -4.46 12.60 29.03
N GLU A 224 -4.76 11.34 28.74
CA GLU A 224 -3.76 10.26 28.70
C GLU A 224 -2.69 10.53 27.65
N PHE A 225 -3.08 10.95 26.45
CA PHE A 225 -2.14 11.27 25.38
C PHE A 225 -1.21 12.42 25.75
N ILE A 226 -1.76 13.52 26.26
CA ILE A 226 -0.96 14.68 26.69
C ILE A 226 0.02 14.25 27.78
N ARG A 227 -0.42 13.46 28.75
CA ARG A 227 0.44 12.92 29.81
C ARG A 227 1.55 12.03 29.23
N ASP A 228 1.24 11.14 28.31
CA ASP A 228 2.21 10.23 27.71
C ASP A 228 3.28 11.00 26.93
N VAL A 229 2.90 12.05 26.18
CA VAL A 229 3.85 12.96 25.52
C VAL A 229 4.72 13.69 26.53
N VAL A 230 4.14 14.29 27.58
CA VAL A 230 4.91 15.02 28.60
C VAL A 230 5.89 14.10 29.33
N THR A 231 5.45 12.90 29.71
CA THR A 231 6.32 11.90 30.36
C THR A 231 7.44 11.48 29.41
N SER A 232 7.13 11.15 28.16
CA SER A 232 8.12 10.73 27.19
C SER A 232 9.12 11.85 26.84
N MET A 233 8.68 13.11 26.80
CA MET A 233 9.59 14.26 26.69
C MET A 233 10.53 14.37 27.89
N ALA A 234 10.03 14.16 29.11
CA ALA A 234 10.85 14.22 30.32
C ALA A 234 11.89 13.09 30.33
N ASP A 235 11.49 11.87 29.94
CA ASP A 235 12.37 10.71 29.83
C ASP A 235 13.45 10.90 28.76
N ALA A 236 13.08 11.47 27.61
CA ALA A 236 14.02 11.73 26.52
C ALA A 236 14.95 12.93 26.83
N GLY A 237 14.50 13.87 27.68
CA GLY A 237 15.30 14.94 28.25
C GLY A 237 16.03 15.79 27.20
N GLY A 238 17.31 16.10 27.45
CA GLY A 238 18.13 16.87 26.51
C GLY A 238 18.53 16.13 25.23
N HIS A 239 18.31 14.80 25.15
CA HIS A 239 18.78 13.99 24.03
C HIS A 239 18.07 14.33 22.72
N ILE A 240 16.77 14.64 22.76
CA ILE A 240 15.95 14.96 21.59
C ILE A 240 16.39 16.22 20.83
N TYR A 241 17.24 17.06 21.44
CA TYR A 241 17.76 18.28 20.83
C TYR A 241 19.16 18.10 20.20
N ARG A 242 19.77 16.94 20.34
CA ARG A 242 21.10 16.68 19.78
C ARG A 242 20.99 16.29 18.32
N GLU A 243 21.87 16.83 17.48
CA GLU A 243 21.90 16.53 16.04
C GLU A 243 22.23 15.06 15.73
N ASP A 244 22.92 14.36 16.64
CA ASP A 244 23.30 12.95 16.51
C ASP A 244 22.24 11.98 17.04
N CYS A 245 21.10 12.48 17.51
CA CYS A 245 20.07 11.64 18.09
C CYS A 245 19.08 11.15 17.04
N GLU A 246 19.06 9.84 16.82
CA GLU A 246 18.08 9.19 15.96
C GLU A 246 16.79 8.91 16.72
N ALA A 247 15.65 9.17 16.08
CA ALA A 247 14.36 8.80 16.63
C ALA A 247 14.25 7.26 16.80
N PRO A 248 13.42 6.74 17.73
CA PRO A 248 13.43 5.31 18.05
C PRO A 248 13.04 4.42 16.85
N TRP A 249 12.19 4.91 15.94
CA TRP A 249 11.83 4.20 14.71
C TRP A 249 12.95 4.12 13.68
N ALA A 250 13.94 5.02 13.73
CA ALA A 250 15.12 4.94 12.88
C ALA A 250 16.13 3.90 13.40
N GLN A 251 16.17 3.70 14.72
CA GLN A 251 17.07 2.75 15.38
C GLN A 251 16.55 1.30 15.28
N ASP A 252 15.31 1.06 15.68
CA ASP A 252 14.70 -0.28 15.69
C ASP A 252 13.18 -0.23 15.58
N LEU A 253 12.67 0.03 14.37
CA LEU A 253 11.23 0.03 14.11
C LEU A 253 10.56 -1.29 14.52
N CYS A 254 11.20 -2.41 14.19
CA CYS A 254 10.63 -3.74 14.43
C CYS A 254 10.57 -4.07 15.93
N GLY A 255 11.67 -3.96 16.66
CA GLY A 255 11.71 -4.31 18.07
C GLY A 255 10.90 -3.36 18.95
N VAL A 256 10.77 -2.09 18.54
CA VAL A 256 10.05 -1.09 19.33
C VAL A 256 8.56 -1.10 19.05
N TYR A 257 8.14 -1.14 17.77
CA TYR A 257 6.75 -0.87 17.37
C TYR A 257 6.03 -2.06 16.75
N HIS A 258 6.71 -3.04 16.16
CA HIS A 258 6.01 -4.16 15.53
C HIS A 258 5.46 -5.17 16.56
N LEU A 259 4.35 -5.80 16.20
CA LEU A 259 3.68 -6.90 16.88
C LEU A 259 4.27 -8.23 16.40
N HIS A 260 4.62 -9.10 17.35
CA HIS A 260 5.23 -10.42 17.10
C HIS A 260 4.79 -11.45 18.14
N GLU A 261 3.52 -11.42 18.56
CA GLU A 261 2.97 -12.43 19.46
C GLU A 261 2.77 -13.76 18.70
N ALA A 262 2.32 -13.68 17.45
CA ALA A 262 2.03 -14.83 16.60
C ALA A 262 2.91 -14.90 15.33
N SER A 263 3.63 -13.83 14.98
CA SER A 263 4.49 -13.75 13.81
C SER A 263 5.98 -13.73 14.17
N GLU A 264 6.81 -14.24 13.26
CA GLU A 264 8.26 -14.08 13.35
C GLU A 264 8.63 -12.59 13.30
N LYS A 265 9.70 -12.23 14.02
CA LYS A 265 10.30 -10.90 13.93
C LYS A 265 10.59 -10.54 12.47
N CYS A 266 10.38 -9.27 12.11
CA CYS A 266 10.74 -8.78 10.79
C CYS A 266 12.24 -9.02 10.53
N LYS A 267 12.56 -9.47 9.32
CA LYS A 267 13.96 -9.59 8.90
C LYS A 267 14.49 -8.18 8.63
N ALA A 268 15.63 -7.85 9.24
CA ALA A 268 16.38 -6.63 8.96
C ALA A 268 16.95 -6.64 7.53
#